data_AF-C0FPJ3-F1
#
_entry.id   AF-C0FPJ3-F1
#
_cell.length_a   1.000
_cell.length_b   1.000
_cell.length_c   1.000
_cell.angle_alpha   90.00
_cell.angle_beta   90.00
_cell.angle_gamma   90.00
#
_symmetry.space_group_name_H-M   'P 1'
#
loop_
_entity.id
_entity.type
_entity.pdbx_description
1 polymer ?
#
loop_
_entity_poly.entity_id
_entity_poly.type
_entity_poly.pdbx_seq_one_letter_code
_entity_poly.pdbx_strand_id
1 'polypeptide(L)' 'MQERGMTQYQLYMKSGVPKSTIGNLVNCAYPSMKLRIIHELCQGLEIDLSSFFASPLFDENNLEP' A
#
# COMPACT_ATOMS: atom_id res chain seq x y z
N MET A 1 -0.17 -8.24 2.66
CA MET A 1 0.17 -9.23 1.61
C MET A 1 0.12 -10.67 2.13
N GLN A 2 0.78 -10.98 3.25
CA GLN A 2 0.74 -12.32 3.86
C GLN A 2 -0.68 -12.79 4.21
N GLU A 3 -1.52 -11.93 4.80
CA GLU A 3 -2.93 -12.24 5.11
C GLU A 3 -3.74 -12.70 3.89
N ARG A 4 -3.35 -12.27 2.69
CA ARG A 4 -4.01 -12.63 1.42
C ARG A 4 -3.22 -13.68 0.62
N GLY A 5 -2.16 -14.26 1.21
CA GLY A 5 -1.30 -15.23 0.52
C GLY A 5 -0.67 -14.70 -0.78
N MET A 6 -0.49 -13.38 -0.89
CA MET A 6 -0.14 -12.71 -2.14
C MET A 6 1.35 -12.33 -2.21
N THR A 7 1.98 -12.62 -3.34
CA THR A 7 3.35 -12.17 -3.66
C THR A 7 3.36 -10.73 -4.22
N GLN A 8 4.49 -10.03 -4.11
CA GLN A 8 4.65 -8.70 -4.73
C GLN A 8 4.44 -8.72 -6.25
N TYR A 9 4.75 -9.85 -6.91
CA TYR A 9 4.50 -10.01 -8.35
C TYR A 9 3.00 -10.07 -8.67
N GLN A 10 2.23 -10.85 -7.91
CA GLN A 10 0.78 -10.89 -8.07
C GLN A 10 0.14 -9.53 -7.80
N LEU A 11 0.64 -8.79 -6.81
CA LEU A 11 0.17 -7.44 -6.54
C LEU A 11 0.46 -6.50 -7.72
N TYR A 12 1.66 -6.53 -8.29
CA TYR A 12 1.99 -5.78 -9.52
C TYR A 12 1.00 -6.11 -10.65
N MET A 13 0.72 -7.39 -10.89
CA MET A 13 -0.19 -7.81 -11.96
C MET A 13 -1.62 -7.32 -11.74
N LYS A 14 -2.07 -7.22 -10.47
CA LYS A 14 -3.43 -6.81 -10.11
C LYS A 14 -3.59 -5.28 -9.99
N SER A 15 -2.60 -4.56 -9.48
CA SER A 15 -2.66 -3.11 -9.23
C SER A 15 -2.18 -2.26 -10.39
N GLY A 16 -1.39 -2.83 -11.30
CA GLY A 16 -0.68 -2.06 -12.34
C GLY A 16 0.48 -1.21 -11.81
N VAL A 17 0.72 -1.20 -10.49
CA VAL A 17 1.80 -0.45 -9.87
C VAL A 17 3.13 -1.16 -10.11
N PRO A 18 4.16 -0.50 -10.68
CA PRO A 18 5.43 -1.14 -11.00
C PRO A 18 6.06 -1.87 -9.82
N LYS A 19 6.69 -3.02 -10.08
CA LYS A 19 7.42 -3.81 -9.07
C LYS A 19 8.46 -3.00 -8.30
N SER A 20 9.15 -2.06 -8.96
CA SER A 20 10.11 -1.15 -8.33
C SER A 20 9.45 -0.21 -7.33
N THR A 21 8.26 0.32 -7.66
CA THR A 21 7.47 1.16 -6.75
C THR A 21 6.97 0.37 -5.54
N ILE A 22 6.48 -0.86 -5.74
CA ILE A 22 6.09 -1.77 -4.65
C ILE A 22 7.29 -2.09 -3.77
N GLY A 23 8.45 -2.39 -4.37
CA GLY A 23 9.69 -2.66 -3.64
C GLY A 23 10.17 -1.45 -2.83
N ASN A 24 10.12 -0.25 -3.41
CA ASN A 24 10.46 1.00 -2.73
C ASN A 24 9.54 1.26 -1.54
N LEU A 25 8.25 0.97 -1.66
CA LEU A 25 7.28 1.10 -0.58
C LEU A 25 7.56 0.11 0.55
N VAL A 26 7.76 -1.16 0.22
CA VAL A 26 8.05 -2.22 1.21
C VAL A 26 9.36 -1.94 1.97
N ASN A 27 10.35 -1.36 1.30
CA ASN A 27 11.63 -1.00 1.90
C ASN A 27 11.64 0.42 2.52
N CYS A 28 10.51 1.13 2.52
CA CYS A 28 10.42 2.53 2.97
C CYS A 28 11.50 3.44 2.33
N ALA A 29 11.84 3.20 1.06
CA ALA A 29 12.90 3.93 0.36
C ALA A 29 12.59 5.42 0.13
N TYR A 30 11.31 5.79 0.19
CA TYR A 30 10.86 7.17 0.13
C TYR A 30 9.96 7.49 1.34
N PRO A 31 10.10 8.68 1.93
CA PRO A 31 9.30 9.10 3.08
C PRO A 31 7.85 9.45 2.72
N SER A 32 7.55 9.66 1.44
CA SER A 32 6.22 10.07 0.99
C SER A 32 5.82 9.37 -0.30
N MET A 33 4.49 9.25 -0.48
CA MET A 33 3.91 8.66 -1.67
C MET A 33 2.56 9.30 -1.98
N LYS A 34 2.22 9.38 -3.27
CA LYS A 34 0.93 9.90 -3.72
C LYS A 34 -0.20 8.95 -3.35
N LEU A 35 -1.31 9.51 -2.87
CA LEU A 35 -2.54 8.77 -2.54
C LEU A 35 -3.05 7.89 -3.69
N ARG A 36 -2.87 8.32 -4.94
CA ARG A 36 -3.23 7.54 -6.12
C ARG A 36 -2.55 6.16 -6.16
N ILE A 37 -1.27 6.08 -5.78
CA ILE A 37 -0.54 4.80 -5.75
C ILE A 37 -1.10 3.90 -4.65
N ILE A 38 -1.43 4.48 -3.49
CA ILE A 38 -2.10 3.75 -2.40
C ILE A 38 -3.44 3.18 -2.89
N HIS A 39 -4.24 3.98 -3.60
CA HIS A 39 -5.50 3.54 -4.18
C HIS A 39 -5.35 2.40 -5.19
N GLU A 40 -4.39 2.51 -6.12
CA GLU A 40 -4.09 1.44 -7.09
C GLU A 40 -3.65 0.14 -6.38
N LEU A 41 -2.86 0.25 -5.31
CA LEU A 41 -2.48 -0.91 -4.48
C LEU A 41 -3.68 -1.51 -3.75
N CYS A 42 -4.60 -0.69 -3.24
CA CYS A 42 -5.84 -1.14 -2.59
C CYS A 42 -6.71 -1.93 -3.56
N GLN A 43 -6.87 -1.43 -4.79
CA GLN A 43 -7.58 -2.16 -5.86
C GLN A 43 -6.93 -3.52 -6.14
N GLY A 44 -5.59 -3.58 -6.21
CA GLY A 44 -4.87 -4.83 -6.40
C GLY A 44 -4.95 -5.80 -5.21
N LEU A 45 -5.22 -5.28 -4.00
CA LEU A 45 -5.45 -6.05 -2.77
C LEU A 45 -6.94 -6.37 -2.54
N GLU A 46 -7.83 -5.95 -3.45
CA GLU A 46 -9.27 -6.14 -3.35
C GLU A 46 -9.84 -5.54 -2.04
N ILE A 47 -9.38 -4.34 -1.70
CA ILE A 47 -9.91 -3.54 -0.58
C ILE A 47 -10.23 -2.13 -1.02
N ASP A 48 -11.15 -1.51 -0.29
CA ASP A 48 -11.41 -0.09 -0.41
C ASP A 48 -10.30 0.74 0.24
N LEU A 49 -10.10 1.96 -0.27
CA LEU A 49 -9.16 2.91 0.29
C LEU A 49 -9.49 3.24 1.75
N SER A 50 -10.77 3.30 2.11
CA SER A 50 -11.23 3.48 3.49
C SER A 50 -10.79 2.33 4.40
N SER A 51 -10.83 1.10 3.91
CA SER A 51 -10.39 -0.09 4.67
C SER A 51 -8.88 -0.06 4.91
N PHE A 52 -8.11 0.49 3.98
CA PHE A 52 -6.66 0.67 4.15
C PHE A 52 -6.34 1.65 5.29
N PHE A 53 -7.06 2.79 5.35
CA PHE A 53 -6.86 3.80 6.40
C PHE A 53 -7.59 3.50 7.70
N ALA A 54 -8.45 2.47 7.75
CA ALA A 54 -9.12 2.00 8.97
C ALA A 54 -8.16 1.22 9.88
N SER A 55 -7.04 1.85 10.25
CA SER A 55 -6.01 1.30 11.12
C SER A 55 -5.64 2.32 12.20
N PRO A 56 -5.40 1.89 13.46
CA PRO A 56 -4.90 2.77 14.52
C PRO A 56 -3.60 3.49 14.15
N LEU A 57 -2.83 2.96 13.19
CA LEU A 57 -1.60 3.59 12.70
C LEU A 57 -1.83 4.97 12.05
N PHE A 58 -3.05 5.26 11.61
CA PHE A 58 -3.42 6.55 11.04
C PHE A 58 -4.14 7.46 12.05
N ASP A 59 -4.16 7.10 13.33
CA ASP A 59 -4.57 8.02 14.40
C ASP A 59 -3.54 9.16 14.53
N GLU A 60 -4.02 10.39 14.70
CA GLU A 60 -3.19 11.60 14.77
C GLU A 60 -2.07 11.48 15.84
N ASN A 61 -2.34 10.79 16.95
CA ASN A 61 -1.35 10.62 18.02
C ASN A 61 -0.18 9.69 17.62
N ASN A 62 -0.33 8.92 16.54
CA ASN A 62 0.68 8.00 16.02
C ASN A 62 1.45 8.56 14.82
N LEU A 63 1.06 9.73 14.31
CA LEU A 63 1.72 10.38 13.18
C LEU A 63 2.86 11.28 13.69
N GLU A 64 4.04 11.17 13.08
CA GLU A 64 5.10 12.13 13.32
C GLU A 64 4.73 13.51 12.73
N PRO A 65 5.07 14.62 13.41
CA PRO A 65 4.75 15.97 12.97
C PRO A 65 5.50 16.42 11.69
#